data_AF-A0A453J1W5-F1
#
_entry.id   AF-A0A453J1W5-F1
#
_cell.length_a   1.000
_cell.length_b   1.000
_cell.length_c   1.000
_cell.angle_alpha   90.00
_cell.angle_beta   90.00
_cell.angle_gamma   90.00
#
_symmetry.space_group_name_H-M   'P 1'
#
loop_
_entity.id
_entity.type
_entity.pdbx_description
1 polymer ?
#
loop_
_entity_poly.entity_id
_entity_poly.type
_entity_poly.pdbx_seq_one_letter_code
_entity_poly.pdbx_strand_id
1 'polypeptide(L)' 'MAAAPSRCLLVTGPPGVGKTTLVMRVLETLRSSHLHLAVRGFYTREVRENGERVGFEVVTLDGRSGPLASSRIRRLP' A
#
# COMPACT_ATOMS: atom_id res chain seq x y z
N MET A 1 -28.30 -6.75 -13.80
CA MET A 1 -28.16 -5.40 -13.18
C MET A 1 -26.77 -4.89 -13.54
N ALA A 2 -26.65 -3.80 -14.32
CA ALA A 2 -25.36 -3.21 -14.61
C ALA A 2 -24.81 -2.56 -13.34
N ALA A 3 -23.56 -2.86 -12.97
CA ALA A 3 -22.91 -2.23 -11.83
C ALA A 3 -22.79 -0.72 -12.08
N ALA A 4 -23.21 0.10 -11.11
CA ALA A 4 -23.00 1.55 -11.17
C ALA A 4 -21.49 1.85 -11.33
N PRO A 5 -21.12 2.91 -12.07
CA PRO A 5 -19.71 3.22 -12.31
C PRO A 5 -18.99 3.47 -10.98
N SER A 6 -17.92 2.71 -10.76
CA SER A 6 -17.04 2.88 -9.59
C SER A 6 -16.39 4.26 -9.65
N ARG A 7 -16.56 5.07 -8.60
CA ARG A 7 -15.85 6.34 -8.46
C ARG A 7 -14.39 6.04 -8.12
N CYS A 8 -13.45 6.56 -8.92
CA CYS A 8 -12.02 6.45 -8.65
C CYS A 8 -11.54 7.72 -7.94
N LEU A 9 -10.83 7.55 -6.83
CA LEU A 9 -10.20 8.64 -6.08
C LEU A 9 -8.68 8.51 -6.20
N LEU A 10 -8.02 9.58 -6.65
CA LEU A 10 -6.57 9.67 -6.74
C LEU A 10 -6.05 10.71 -5.75
N VAL A 11 -5.17 10.29 -4.85
CA VAL A 11 -4.49 11.17 -3.89
C VAL A 11 -3.10 11.51 -4.43
N THR A 12 -2.84 12.79 -4.68
CA THR A 12 -1.57 13.29 -5.23
C THR A 12 -0.85 14.21 -4.24
N GLY A 13 0.40 14.56 -4.53
CA GLY A 13 1.19 15.49 -3.73
C GLY A 13 2.68 15.09 -3.64
N PRO A 14 3.54 15.95 -3.10
CA PRO A 14 4.98 15.71 -3.01
C PRO A 14 5.36 14.40 -2.30
N PRO A 15 6.52 13.79 -2.60
CA PRO A 15 7.05 12.67 -1.82
C PRO A 15 7.14 13.01 -0.33
N GLY A 16 6.85 12.05 0.56
CA GLY A 16 6.93 12.27 2.01
C GLY A 16 5.77 13.07 2.65
N VAL A 17 4.83 13.62 1.87
CA VAL A 17 3.69 14.42 2.41
C VAL A 17 2.66 13.61 3.22
N GLY A 18 2.82 12.28 3.34
CA GLY A 18 1.94 11.43 4.14
C GLY A 18 0.75 10.82 3.39
N LYS A 19 0.78 10.72 2.06
CA LYS A 19 -0.29 10.10 1.25
C LYS A 19 -0.62 8.67 1.69
N THR A 20 0.40 7.83 1.88
CA THR A 20 0.21 6.46 2.37
C THR A 20 -0.41 6.48 3.77
N THR A 21 0.05 7.37 4.65
CA THR A 21 -0.51 7.54 5.99
C THR A 21 -1.99 7.92 5.95
N LEU A 22 -2.39 8.81 5.05
CA LEU A 22 -3.80 9.18 4.84
C LEU A 22 -4.64 7.97 4.45
N VAL A 23 -4.19 7.21 3.44
CA VAL A 23 -4.91 6.02 2.96
C VAL A 23 -5.05 4.96 4.07
N MET A 24 -4.00 4.73 4.85
CA MET A 24 -4.03 3.77 5.96
C MET A 24 -4.97 4.20 7.08
N ARG A 25 -5.01 5.50 7.43
CA ARG A 25 -5.98 6.02 8.42
C ARG A 25 -7.42 5.88 7.94
N VAL A 26 -7.70 6.14 6.66
CA VAL A 26 -9.03 5.93 6.08
C VAL A 26 -9.42 4.45 6.17
N LEU A 27 -8.50 3.55 5.84
CA LEU A 27 -8.71 2.10 5.96
C LEU A 27 -9.03 1.67 7.41
N GLU A 28 -8.27 2.17 8.39
CA GLU A 28 -8.52 1.90 9.82
C GLU A 28 -9.90 2.39 10.24
N THR A 29 -10.28 3.62 9.88
CA THR A 29 -11.60 4.17 10.18
C THR A 29 -12.72 3.35 9.55
N LEU A 30 -12.56 2.91 8.30
CA LEU A 30 -13.55 2.08 7.60
C LEU A 30 -13.71 0.71 8.26
N ARG A 31 -12.61 0.07 8.65
CA ARG A 31 -12.64 -1.23 9.36
C ARG A 31 -13.33 -1.13 10.71
N SER A 32 -13.06 -0.06 11.46
CA SER A 32 -13.66 0.15 12.79
C SER A 32 -15.15 0.52 12.72
N SER A 33 -15.58 1.22 11.66
CA SER A 33 -16.98 1.66 11.51
C SER A 33 -17.87 0.64 10.76
N HIS A 34 -17.29 -0.26 9.97
CA HIS A 34 -18.03 -1.21 9.14
C HIS A 34 -17.42 -2.62 9.25
N LEU A 35 -17.79 -3.37 10.29
CA LEU A 35 -17.22 -4.71 10.58
C LEU A 35 -17.29 -5.73 9.43
N HIS A 36 -18.27 -5.60 8.53
CA HIS A 36 -18.49 -6.52 7.42
C HIS A 36 -17.90 -6.04 6.09
N LEU A 37 -17.21 -4.89 6.07
CA LEU A 37 -16.64 -4.35 4.84
C LEU A 37 -15.37 -5.12 4.44
N ALA A 38 -15.47 -5.87 3.34
CA ALA A 38 -14.32 -6.56 2.76
C ALA A 38 -13.45 -5.58 1.97
N VAL A 39 -12.36 -5.11 2.58
CA VAL A 39 -11.38 -4.24 1.91
C VAL A 39 -10.20 -5.06 1.38
N ARG A 40 -9.86 -4.85 0.11
CA ARG A 40 -8.76 -5.53 -0.60
C ARG A 40 -7.84 -4.51 -1.25
N GLY A 41 -6.57 -4.86 -1.38
CA GLY A 41 -5.56 -4.01 -2.00
C GLY A 41 -4.19 -4.22 -1.39
N PHE A 42 -3.29 -3.30 -1.71
CA PHE A 42 -1.93 -3.28 -1.20
C PHE A 42 -1.41 -1.85 -1.10
N TYR A 43 -0.38 -1.67 -0.30
CA TYR A 43 0.45 -0.47 -0.28
C TYR A 43 1.92 -0.87 -0.47
N THR A 44 2.75 0.10 -0.82
CA THR A 44 4.19 -0.12 -0.96
C THR A 44 4.91 0.41 0.27
N ARG A 45 5.83 -0.38 0.82
CA ARG A 45 6.74 0.03 1.88
C ARG A 45 8.13 0.27 1.29
N GLU A 46 8.72 1.40 1.64
CA GLU A 46 10.10 1.71 1.26
C GLU A 46 11.07 0.86 2.08
N VAL A 47 12.02 0.20 1.41
CA VAL A 47 13.09 -0.58 2.06
C VAL A 47 14.37 0.25 2.02
N ARG A 48 14.94 0.51 3.20
CA ARG A 48 16.18 1.26 3.36
C ARG A 48 17.21 0.42 4.11
N GLU A 49 18.45 0.47 3.65
CA GLU A 49 19.61 -0.12 4.32
C GLU A 49 20.72 0.93 4.36
N ASN A 50 21.41 1.05 5.50
CA ASN A 50 22.48 2.05 5.69
C ASN A 50 22.07 3.49 5.32
N GLY A 51 20.80 3.86 5.54
CA GLY A 51 20.26 5.19 5.22
C GLY A 51 19.83 5.39 3.76
N GLU A 52 20.17 4.47 2.86
CA GLU A 52 19.83 4.56 1.44
C GLU A 52 18.60 3.71 1.08
N ARG A 53 17.82 4.19 0.10
CA ARG A 53 16.70 3.41 -0.44
C ARG A 53 17.23 2.30 -1.35
N VAL A 54 16.98 1.05 -0.98
CA VAL A 54 17.43 -0.14 -1.74
C VAL A 54 16.30 -0.89 -2.43
N GLY A 55 15.04 -0.50 -2.19
CA GLY A 55 13.90 -1.13 -2.85
C GLY A 55 12.55 -0.76 -2.28
N PHE A 56 11.57 -1.56 -2.66
CA PHE A 56 10.18 -1.48 -2.22
C PHE A 56 9.63 -2.89 -1.99
N GLU A 57 8.77 -3.01 -0.99
CA GLU A 57 7.95 -4.19 -0.75
C GLU A 57 6.48 -3.88 -1.03
N VAL A 58 5.77 -4.85 -1.59
CA VAL A 58 4.31 -4.85 -1.55
C VAL A 58 3.88 -5.38 -0.20
N VAL A 59 2.93 -4.69 0.43
CA VAL A 59 2.24 -5.18 1.63
C VAL A 59 0.74 -5.17 1.34
N THR A 60 0.15 -6.35 1.37
CA THR A 60 -1.29 -6.55 1.19
C THR A 60 -2.04 -6.22 2.48
N LEU A 61 -3.31 -5.83 2.34
CA LEU A 61 -4.14 -5.46 3.50
C LEU A 61 -4.49 -6.64 4.42
N ASP A 62 -4.26 -7.89 3.98
CA ASP A 62 -4.40 -9.13 4.73
C ASP A 62 -3.07 -9.66 5.28
N GLY A 63 -2.02 -8.83 5.29
CA GLY A 63 -0.78 -9.08 6.03
C GLY A 63 0.30 -9.86 5.27
N ARG A 64 0.06 -10.26 4.01
CA ARG A 64 1.10 -10.83 3.15
C ARG A 64 2.01 -9.73 2.61
N SER A 65 3.30 -10.01 2.49
CA SER A 65 4.27 -9.08 1.89
C SER A 65 5.26 -9.81 0.99
N GLY A 66 5.90 -9.04 0.09
CA GLY A 66 6.93 -9.55 -0.81
C GLY A 66 7.69 -8.42 -1.51
N PRO A 67 8.86 -8.72 -2.12
CA PRO A 67 9.64 -7.73 -2.85
C PRO A 67 8.87 -7.22 -4.08
N LEU A 68 8.80 -5.90 -4.25
CA LEU A 68 8.27 -5.25 -5.45
C LEU A 68 9.40 -4.87 -6.41
N ALA A 69 10.44 -4.25 -5.87
CA ALA A 69 11.59 -3.79 -6.62
C ALA A 69 12.81 -3.72 -5.70
N SER A 70 13.99 -4.02 -6.23
CA SER A 70 15.24 -3.84 -5.51
C SER A 70 16.32 -3.34 -6.46
N SER A 71 17.21 -2.48 -5.96
CA SER A 71 18.45 -2.11 -6.65
C SER A 71 19.50 -3.24 -6.60
N ARG A 72 19.25 -4.30 -5.84
CA ARG A 72 20.13 -5.45 -5.72
C ARG A 72 19.55 -6.65 -6.45
N ILE A 73 20.39 -7.32 -7.22
CA ILE A 73 20.06 -8.62 -7.79
C ILE A 73 20.22 -9.65 -6.68
N ARG A 74 19.10 -10.09 -6.08
CA ARG A 74 19.11 -11.30 -5.24
C ARG A 74 19.13 -12.51 -6.18
N ARG A 75 20.26 -13.23 -6.24
CA ARG A 75 20.24 -14.62 -6.72
C ARG A 75 19.54 -15.43 -5.65
N LEU A 76 18.36 -15.95 -5.95
CA LEU A 76 17.77 -17.03 -5.16
C LEU A 76 18.71 -18.24 -5.23
N PRO A 77 18.89 -19.00 -4.14
CA PRO A 77 19.56 -20.31 -4.23
C PRO A 77 18.79 -21.27 -5.14
#